data_AF-A0A4E0RUD9-F1
#
_entry.id   AF-A0A4E0RUD9-F1
#
_cell.length_a   1.000
_cell.length_b   1.000
_cell.length_c   1.000
_cell.angle_alpha   90.00
_cell.angle_beta   90.00
_cell.angle_gamma   90.00
#
_symmetry.space_group_name_H-M   'P 1'
#
loop_
_entity.id
_entity.type
_entity.pdbx_description
1 polymer ?
#
loop_
_entity_poly.entity_id
_entity_poly.type
_entity_poly.pdbx_seq_one_letter_code
_entity_poly.pdbx_strand_id
1 'polypeptide(L)'
;MNASQDNRWNQAGSYGSLDNLARSTMSLDVPEARTCREAREQSRKEMHVLNEKLASQLERMRFLSEQNRKLMEQTNGSRGRINKETEKLKKTYETEMRQLRQLVDDCEREKADSLAKMATLQQNLRYAEDQIKHLTQENKKLSHQLDQALKVVSEKEADNQMLQRHAKTAEDDAERFRLVADQAKQNNEKLHANLDEETASRMACQSEMQTLREEMEFLKTVHEQELDELRNITVVDHQQDRDQWKDEMQRAIRDIQTEYDQRLDRIRKEMDASYANRIAEASRNNAAQSSHFTQLLEENNTLKEAIEGMRKRLEQYRVKSEHYERVVTDAQDEIQTLRKKLDTALRDSNRERQAAEEALNRALNELSALTDAKLNLESEIAAYRRLLEAQDSLIGGVKPPNAVTVEASQVTYRPKELRVRVPSYHMTHTAASAQSRSTKTDSTSINRWTERDEPSGQSIRSHLVERTVEGSQLLACSYSDSEKITPEQDENFSRGQLAFTECAQNGAFIEICNTGNCDVGLSGWCLIRNIDHGRSIIRYTFPDRRIPPHHTFRIWASGKGGPNTGFLDFEAPYSSWGTGSVVHTSLFSPDGMEKASHTQRVDYSP
;
A
#
# COMPACT_ATOMS: atom_id res chain seq x y z
N MET A 1 -53.43 -79.62 -26.24
CA MET A 1 -53.44 -80.50 -27.42
C MET A 1 -52.26 -81.46 -27.29
N ASN A 2 -52.50 -82.75 -27.59
CA ASN A 2 -51.61 -83.80 -28.14
C ASN A 2 -50.07 -83.77 -27.93
N ALA A 3 -49.35 -84.89 -27.82
CA ALA A 3 -49.70 -86.32 -27.66
C ALA A 3 -48.40 -87.17 -27.47
N SER A 4 -48.57 -88.47 -27.20
CA SER A 4 -47.59 -89.57 -27.38
C SER A 4 -46.37 -89.59 -26.44
N GLN A 5 -46.20 -90.62 -25.59
CA GLN A 5 -45.78 -92.01 -25.89
C GLN A 5 -44.40 -92.04 -26.57
N ASP A 6 -43.39 -92.72 -26.00
CA ASP A 6 -43.37 -94.18 -26.06
C ASP A 6 -42.70 -94.92 -24.87
N ASN A 7 -43.03 -96.21 -24.73
CA ASN A 7 -42.53 -97.14 -23.70
C ASN A 7 -41.14 -97.72 -24.03
N ARG A 8 -40.44 -98.27 -23.04
CA ARG A 8 -39.87 -99.65 -23.11
C ARG A 8 -39.25 -100.18 -21.78
N TRP A 9 -39.85 -101.27 -21.30
CA TRP A 9 -39.32 -102.35 -20.44
C TRP A 9 -38.78 -102.06 -19.03
N ASN A 10 -39.56 -102.54 -18.05
CA ASN A 10 -39.20 -102.69 -16.65
C ASN A 10 -38.66 -104.10 -16.33
N GLN A 11 -38.11 -104.24 -15.12
CA GLN A 11 -37.44 -105.44 -14.59
C GLN A 11 -38.29 -106.71 -14.55
N ALA A 12 -37.59 -107.85 -14.58
CA ALA A 12 -38.13 -109.17 -14.29
C ALA A 12 -37.94 -109.58 -12.81
N GLY A 13 -38.96 -110.27 -12.29
CA GLY A 13 -39.03 -111.03 -11.04
C GLY A 13 -40.45 -111.66 -11.01
N SER A 14 -40.72 -112.81 -10.40
CA SER A 14 -39.91 -113.73 -9.60
C SER A 14 -40.61 -115.10 -9.59
N TYR A 15 -39.83 -116.18 -9.61
CA TYR A 15 -40.14 -117.60 -9.33
C TYR A 15 -41.59 -118.14 -9.21
N GLY A 16 -41.84 -119.28 -9.86
CA GLY A 16 -42.58 -120.39 -9.23
C GLY A 16 -43.68 -121.07 -10.06
N SER A 17 -43.37 -122.18 -10.72
CA SER A 17 -43.96 -123.51 -10.43
C SER A 17 -43.31 -124.59 -11.30
N LEU A 18 -42.95 -125.71 -10.69
CA LEU A 18 -42.69 -126.97 -11.40
C LEU A 18 -44.04 -127.63 -11.71
N ASP A 19 -44.15 -128.31 -12.85
CA ASP A 19 -44.78 -129.65 -12.85
C ASP A 19 -44.49 -130.46 -14.12
N ASN A 20 -44.06 -131.71 -13.87
CA ASN A 20 -44.32 -132.93 -14.66
C ASN A 20 -44.06 -132.97 -16.18
N LEU A 21 -42.87 -133.47 -16.54
CA LEU A 21 -42.67 -134.27 -17.75
C LEU A 21 -42.01 -135.61 -17.41
N ALA A 22 -42.79 -136.66 -17.15
CA ALA A 22 -42.27 -138.02 -17.05
C ALA A 22 -43.33 -139.13 -17.32
N ARG A 23 -42.93 -140.06 -18.21
CA ARG A 23 -43.40 -141.47 -18.36
C ARG A 23 -44.75 -141.77 -19.01
N SER A 24 -44.67 -142.35 -20.20
CA SER A 24 -44.98 -143.78 -20.49
C SER A 24 -44.60 -144.09 -21.95
N THR A 25 -44.26 -145.29 -22.42
CA THR A 25 -43.96 -146.63 -21.84
C THR A 25 -43.39 -147.47 -23.00
N MET A 26 -42.31 -148.25 -22.82
CA MET A 26 -42.05 -149.41 -23.68
C MET A 26 -41.46 -150.59 -22.90
N SER A 27 -41.82 -151.77 -23.40
CA SER A 27 -41.78 -153.11 -22.81
C SER A 27 -40.48 -153.56 -22.15
N LEU A 28 -40.63 -154.51 -21.22
CA LEU A 28 -39.57 -155.42 -20.79
C LEU A 28 -39.18 -156.37 -21.94
N ASP A 29 -37.96 -156.89 -21.86
CA ASP A 29 -37.67 -158.32 -22.06
C ASP A 29 -36.54 -158.75 -21.12
N VAL A 30 -36.56 -160.00 -20.66
CA VAL A 30 -35.71 -160.52 -19.57
C VAL A 30 -34.80 -161.64 -20.06
N PRO A 31 -33.46 -161.48 -19.98
CA PRO A 31 -32.49 -162.58 -20.09
C PRO A 31 -32.02 -163.08 -18.71
N GLU A 32 -31.55 -164.32 -18.69
CA GLU A 32 -31.34 -165.15 -17.49
C GLU A 32 -30.30 -164.66 -16.46
N ALA A 33 -30.48 -165.12 -15.21
CA ALA A 33 -29.97 -164.52 -13.96
C ALA A 33 -28.45 -164.60 -13.67
N ARG A 34 -27.56 -164.69 -14.68
CA ARG A 34 -26.09 -164.66 -14.47
C ARG A 34 -25.40 -163.40 -14.99
N THR A 35 -25.88 -162.78 -16.07
CA THR A 35 -25.33 -161.51 -16.61
C THR A 35 -25.65 -160.29 -15.74
N CYS A 36 -26.67 -160.37 -14.87
CA CYS A 36 -27.10 -159.29 -13.99
C CYS A 36 -26.12 -158.90 -12.86
N ARG A 37 -25.08 -159.69 -12.55
CA ARG A 37 -24.07 -159.27 -11.55
C ARG A 37 -23.01 -158.36 -12.16
N GLU A 38 -22.39 -158.79 -13.26
CA GLU A 38 -21.33 -158.02 -13.93
C GLU A 38 -21.86 -156.70 -14.49
N ALA A 39 -23.05 -156.69 -15.11
CA ALA A 39 -23.70 -155.47 -15.56
C ALA A 39 -24.01 -154.48 -14.41
N ARG A 40 -24.39 -154.98 -13.22
CA ARG A 40 -24.61 -154.12 -12.03
C ARG A 40 -23.31 -153.60 -11.44
N GLU A 41 -22.22 -154.37 -11.47
CA GLU A 41 -20.92 -153.91 -10.96
C GLU A 41 -20.27 -152.90 -11.91
N GLN A 42 -20.38 -153.12 -13.22
CA GLN A 42 -19.95 -152.17 -14.25
C GLN A 42 -20.75 -150.86 -14.14
N SER A 43 -22.08 -150.94 -14.08
CA SER A 43 -22.97 -149.77 -13.89
C SER A 43 -22.67 -149.02 -12.57
N ARG A 44 -22.26 -149.72 -11.50
CA ARG A 44 -21.87 -149.08 -10.23
C ARG A 44 -20.52 -148.36 -10.33
N LYS A 45 -19.55 -148.90 -11.07
CA LYS A 45 -18.26 -148.24 -11.34
C LYS A 45 -18.44 -147.04 -12.26
N GLU A 46 -19.28 -147.15 -13.29
CA GLU A 46 -19.66 -146.05 -14.17
C GLU A 46 -20.40 -144.93 -13.40
N MET A 47 -21.36 -145.28 -12.53
CA MET A 47 -21.99 -144.32 -11.61
C MET A 47 -20.98 -143.65 -10.67
N HIS A 48 -19.94 -144.36 -10.21
CA HIS A 48 -18.92 -143.76 -9.36
C HIS A 48 -18.07 -142.74 -10.13
N VAL A 49 -17.61 -143.09 -11.34
CA VAL A 49 -16.86 -142.20 -12.24
C VAL A 49 -17.73 -141.02 -12.70
N LEU A 50 -19.03 -141.23 -12.91
CA LEU A 50 -19.98 -140.17 -13.25
C LEU A 50 -20.22 -139.24 -12.05
N ASN A 51 -20.37 -139.77 -10.84
CA ASN A 51 -20.48 -138.99 -9.61
C ASN A 51 -19.20 -138.20 -9.30
N GLU A 52 -18.02 -138.74 -9.61
CA GLU A 52 -16.73 -138.07 -9.44
C GLU A 52 -16.51 -136.97 -10.51
N LYS A 53 -16.97 -137.20 -11.74
CA LYS A 53 -17.09 -136.15 -12.77
C LYS A 53 -18.09 -135.07 -12.38
N LEU A 54 -19.24 -135.43 -11.80
CA LEU A 54 -20.21 -134.47 -11.27
C LEU A 54 -19.67 -133.71 -10.05
N ALA A 55 -18.94 -134.37 -9.15
CA ALA A 55 -18.30 -133.74 -8.01
C ALA A 55 -17.24 -132.73 -8.45
N SER A 56 -16.34 -133.10 -9.36
CA SER A 56 -15.34 -132.19 -9.92
C SER A 56 -15.95 -131.08 -10.79
N GLN A 57 -17.08 -131.32 -11.48
CA GLN A 57 -17.87 -130.25 -12.13
C GLN A 57 -18.56 -129.33 -11.13
N LEU A 58 -19.09 -129.86 -10.02
CA LEU A 58 -19.70 -129.09 -8.93
C LEU A 58 -18.66 -128.27 -8.17
N GLU A 59 -17.46 -128.80 -7.94
CA GLU A 59 -16.31 -128.08 -7.37
C GLU A 59 -15.80 -127.02 -8.33
N ARG A 60 -15.71 -127.32 -9.64
CA ARG A 60 -15.37 -126.31 -10.64
C ARG A 60 -16.45 -125.23 -10.75
N MET A 61 -17.73 -125.57 -10.69
CA MET A 61 -18.81 -124.58 -10.61
C MET A 61 -18.73 -123.77 -9.32
N ARG A 62 -18.52 -124.37 -8.15
CA ARG A 62 -18.35 -123.66 -6.88
C ARG A 62 -17.14 -122.72 -6.92
N PHE A 63 -16.00 -123.17 -7.44
CA PHE A 63 -14.81 -122.36 -7.62
C PHE A 63 -15.05 -121.21 -8.60
N LEU A 64 -15.69 -121.44 -9.74
CA LEU A 64 -16.04 -120.41 -10.71
C LEU A 64 -17.11 -119.44 -10.15
N SER A 65 -18.09 -119.92 -9.38
CA SER A 65 -19.07 -119.08 -8.68
C SER A 65 -18.40 -118.20 -7.62
N GLU A 66 -17.46 -118.75 -6.85
CA GLU A 66 -16.71 -118.03 -5.82
C GLU A 66 -15.70 -117.05 -6.44
N GLN A 67 -15.09 -117.40 -7.57
CA GLN A 67 -14.23 -116.52 -8.36
C GLN A 67 -15.04 -115.40 -9.01
N ASN A 68 -16.21 -115.70 -9.61
CA ASN A 68 -17.13 -114.71 -10.14
C ASN A 68 -17.70 -113.82 -9.03
N ARG A 69 -17.95 -114.34 -7.82
CA ARG A 69 -18.32 -113.57 -6.64
C ARG A 69 -17.23 -112.57 -6.27
N LYS A 70 -15.97 -113.02 -6.17
CA LYS A 70 -14.79 -112.16 -5.92
C LYS A 70 -14.59 -111.11 -7.02
N LEU A 71 -14.73 -111.48 -8.29
CA LEU A 71 -14.62 -110.55 -9.42
C LEU A 71 -15.76 -109.53 -9.43
N MET A 72 -17.00 -109.93 -9.13
CA MET A 72 -18.12 -109.02 -8.94
C MET A 72 -17.91 -108.08 -7.75
N GLU A 73 -17.35 -108.57 -6.64
CA GLU A 73 -17.04 -107.79 -5.45
C GLU A 73 -15.91 -106.78 -5.71
N GLN A 74 -14.85 -107.19 -6.42
CA GLN A 74 -13.78 -106.28 -6.88
C GLN A 74 -14.27 -105.25 -7.90
N THR A 75 -15.16 -105.65 -8.82
CA THR A 75 -15.76 -104.76 -9.82
C THR A 75 -16.71 -103.76 -9.15
N ASN A 76 -17.57 -104.21 -8.24
CA ASN A 76 -18.45 -103.34 -7.46
C ASN A 76 -17.68 -102.43 -6.49
N GLY A 77 -16.61 -102.92 -5.86
CA GLY A 77 -15.72 -102.11 -5.03
C GLY A 77 -14.96 -101.07 -5.83
N SER A 78 -14.52 -101.38 -7.04
CA SER A 78 -13.84 -100.43 -7.93
C SER A 78 -14.82 -99.42 -8.54
N ARG A 79 -16.00 -99.85 -8.98
CA ARG A 79 -17.10 -98.97 -9.40
C ARG A 79 -17.57 -98.07 -8.25
N GLY A 80 -17.65 -98.59 -7.04
CA GLY A 80 -17.99 -97.83 -5.82
C GLY A 80 -16.92 -96.81 -5.43
N ARG A 81 -15.63 -97.12 -5.64
CA ARG A 81 -14.53 -96.14 -5.49
C ARG A 81 -14.62 -95.05 -6.56
N ILE A 82 -14.74 -95.42 -7.84
CA ILE A 82 -14.90 -94.46 -8.95
C ILE A 82 -16.09 -93.53 -8.69
N ASN A 83 -17.27 -94.07 -8.34
CA ASN A 83 -18.46 -93.27 -8.03
C ASN A 83 -18.26 -92.33 -6.83
N LYS A 84 -17.47 -92.72 -5.82
CA LYS A 84 -17.15 -91.85 -4.67
C LYS A 84 -16.19 -90.73 -5.06
N GLU A 85 -15.18 -91.00 -5.88
CA GLU A 85 -14.25 -89.97 -6.36
C GLU A 85 -14.92 -89.02 -7.37
N THR A 86 -15.81 -89.51 -8.25
CA THR A 86 -16.59 -88.62 -9.14
C THR A 86 -17.58 -87.77 -8.37
N GLU A 87 -18.22 -88.28 -7.32
CA GLU A 87 -19.13 -87.50 -6.46
C GLU A 87 -18.37 -86.49 -5.58
N LYS A 88 -17.16 -86.81 -5.10
CA LYS A 88 -16.27 -85.83 -4.45
C LYS A 88 -15.86 -84.72 -5.42
N LEU A 89 -15.40 -85.09 -6.61
CA LEU A 89 -14.95 -84.16 -7.65
C LEU A 89 -16.09 -83.24 -8.12
N LYS A 90 -17.29 -83.80 -8.27
CA LYS A 90 -18.52 -83.04 -8.54
C LYS A 90 -18.80 -82.05 -7.40
N LYS A 91 -18.75 -82.47 -6.14
CA LYS A 91 -18.94 -81.57 -4.99
C LYS A 91 -17.91 -80.46 -4.94
N THR A 92 -16.63 -80.74 -5.23
CA THR A 92 -15.61 -79.67 -5.33
C THR A 92 -15.91 -78.71 -6.48
N TYR A 93 -16.30 -79.20 -7.67
CA TYR A 93 -16.71 -78.30 -8.75
C TYR A 93 -17.97 -77.49 -8.42
N GLU A 94 -18.94 -78.06 -7.70
CA GLU A 94 -20.12 -77.34 -7.22
C GLU A 94 -19.76 -76.26 -6.19
N THR A 95 -18.77 -76.48 -5.31
CA THR A 95 -18.28 -75.45 -4.39
C THR A 95 -17.48 -74.36 -5.10
N GLU A 96 -16.58 -74.72 -6.02
CA GLU A 96 -15.83 -73.74 -6.83
C GLU A 96 -16.78 -72.89 -7.67
N MET A 97 -17.76 -73.50 -8.35
CA MET A 97 -18.78 -72.77 -9.11
C MET A 97 -19.64 -71.84 -8.24
N ARG A 98 -19.88 -72.20 -6.97
CA ARG A 98 -20.59 -71.34 -6.01
C ARG A 98 -19.71 -70.16 -5.56
N GLN A 99 -18.44 -70.40 -5.27
CA GLN A 99 -17.48 -69.36 -4.91
C GLN A 99 -17.24 -68.38 -6.07
N LEU A 100 -17.08 -68.87 -7.30
CA LEU A 100 -16.93 -68.03 -8.48
C LEU A 100 -18.17 -67.16 -8.73
N ARG A 101 -19.38 -67.70 -8.54
CA ARG A 101 -20.63 -66.91 -8.62
C ARG A 101 -20.67 -65.84 -7.53
N GLN A 102 -20.36 -66.19 -6.28
CA GLN A 102 -20.31 -65.23 -5.18
C GLN A 102 -19.28 -64.10 -5.45
N LEU A 103 -18.09 -64.43 -5.97
CA LEU A 103 -17.08 -63.44 -6.36
C LEU A 103 -17.58 -62.51 -7.47
N VAL A 104 -18.34 -63.02 -8.45
CA VAL A 104 -19.00 -62.18 -9.46
C VAL A 104 -20.05 -61.27 -8.82
N ASP A 105 -20.94 -61.79 -7.97
CA ASP A 105 -21.98 -61.00 -7.28
C ASP A 105 -21.35 -59.91 -6.39
N ASP A 106 -20.22 -60.20 -5.75
CA ASP A 106 -19.45 -59.25 -4.92
C ASP A 106 -18.77 -58.19 -5.79
N CYS A 107 -18.16 -58.56 -6.92
CA CYS A 107 -17.58 -57.62 -7.90
C CYS A 107 -18.64 -56.71 -8.54
N GLU A 108 -19.83 -57.24 -8.85
CA GLU A 108 -20.95 -56.44 -9.37
C GLU A 108 -21.47 -55.45 -8.34
N ARG A 109 -21.50 -55.83 -7.05
CA ARG A 109 -21.85 -54.93 -5.94
C ARG A 109 -20.84 -53.81 -5.76
N GLU A 110 -19.53 -54.13 -5.71
CA GLU A 110 -18.47 -53.12 -5.61
C GLU A 110 -18.47 -52.16 -6.80
N LYS A 111 -18.77 -52.67 -8.00
CA LYS A 111 -18.94 -51.87 -9.21
C LYS A 111 -20.17 -50.94 -9.10
N ALA A 112 -21.30 -51.43 -8.62
CA ALA A 112 -22.50 -50.62 -8.40
C ALA A 112 -22.26 -49.50 -7.37
N ASP A 113 -21.63 -49.82 -6.23
CA ASP A 113 -21.26 -48.85 -5.21
C ASP A 113 -20.28 -47.78 -5.75
N SER A 114 -19.33 -48.19 -6.57
CA SER A 114 -18.36 -47.28 -7.20
C SER A 114 -19.03 -46.35 -8.23
N LEU A 115 -19.98 -46.86 -9.02
CA LEU A 115 -20.78 -46.05 -9.94
C LEU A 115 -21.69 -45.07 -9.19
N ALA A 116 -22.31 -45.49 -8.09
CA ALA A 116 -23.12 -44.61 -7.23
C ALA A 116 -22.27 -43.47 -6.62
N LYS A 117 -21.09 -43.79 -6.08
CA LYS A 117 -20.11 -42.79 -5.59
C LYS A 117 -19.65 -41.84 -6.70
N MET A 118 -19.40 -42.36 -7.90
CA MET A 118 -19.02 -41.52 -9.05
C MET A 118 -20.15 -40.55 -9.42
N ALA A 119 -21.41 -41.01 -9.43
CA ALA A 119 -22.57 -40.15 -9.71
C ALA A 119 -22.76 -39.06 -8.65
N THR A 120 -22.61 -39.37 -7.35
CA THR A 120 -22.71 -38.34 -6.29
C THR A 120 -21.56 -37.33 -6.36
N LEU A 121 -20.32 -37.78 -6.64
CA LEU A 121 -19.18 -36.88 -6.84
C LEU A 121 -19.37 -35.98 -8.08
N GLN A 122 -19.90 -36.50 -9.18
CA GLN A 122 -20.24 -35.71 -10.38
C GLN A 122 -21.32 -34.66 -10.08
N GLN A 123 -22.33 -35.01 -9.28
CA GLN A 123 -23.36 -34.04 -8.87
C GLN A 123 -22.79 -32.95 -7.95
N ASN A 124 -21.92 -33.31 -7.01
CA ASN A 124 -21.24 -32.36 -6.13
C ASN A 124 -20.31 -31.42 -6.93
N LEU A 125 -19.61 -31.96 -7.94
CA LEU A 125 -18.78 -31.16 -8.85
C LEU A 125 -19.62 -30.11 -9.58
N ARG A 126 -20.74 -30.51 -10.20
CA ARG A 126 -21.67 -29.58 -10.89
C ARG A 126 -22.19 -28.48 -9.97
N TYR A 127 -22.57 -28.84 -8.75
CA TYR A 127 -23.03 -27.87 -7.76
C TYR A 127 -21.93 -26.86 -7.40
N ALA A 128 -20.70 -27.32 -7.19
CA ALA A 128 -19.55 -26.44 -6.94
C ALA A 128 -19.22 -25.55 -8.16
N GLU A 129 -19.27 -26.09 -9.39
CA GLU A 129 -19.10 -25.31 -10.62
C GLU A 129 -20.15 -24.20 -10.76
N ASP A 130 -21.42 -24.47 -10.45
CA ASP A 130 -22.49 -23.48 -10.52
C ASP A 130 -22.39 -22.43 -9.40
N GLN A 131 -21.95 -22.81 -8.20
CA GLN A 131 -21.57 -21.85 -7.15
C GLN A 131 -20.42 -20.94 -7.59
N ILE A 132 -19.36 -21.49 -8.19
CA ILE A 132 -18.23 -20.72 -8.73
C ILE A 132 -18.70 -19.76 -9.82
N LYS A 133 -19.57 -20.19 -10.74
CA LYS A 133 -20.17 -19.31 -11.77
C LYS A 133 -20.96 -18.17 -11.12
N HIS A 134 -21.80 -18.45 -10.11
CA HIS A 134 -22.57 -17.43 -9.40
C HIS A 134 -21.66 -16.39 -8.74
N LEU A 135 -20.71 -16.83 -7.90
CA LEU A 135 -19.75 -15.96 -7.22
C LEU A 135 -18.88 -15.17 -8.20
N THR A 136 -18.56 -15.75 -9.38
CA THR A 136 -17.83 -15.03 -10.44
C THR A 136 -18.66 -13.93 -11.08
N GLN A 137 -19.96 -14.15 -11.31
CA GLN A 137 -20.88 -13.11 -11.82
C GLN A 137 -21.12 -12.01 -10.77
N GLU A 138 -21.22 -12.37 -9.51
CA GLU A 138 -21.37 -11.43 -8.39
C GLU A 138 -20.12 -10.56 -8.21
N ASN A 139 -18.92 -11.14 -8.20
CA ASN A 139 -17.67 -10.38 -8.21
C ASN A 139 -17.55 -9.43 -9.40
N LYS A 140 -18.00 -9.83 -10.60
CA LYS A 140 -18.03 -8.93 -11.78
C LYS A 140 -18.99 -7.75 -11.59
N LYS A 141 -20.16 -7.95 -10.98
CA LYS A 141 -21.09 -6.86 -10.64
C LYS A 141 -20.49 -5.91 -9.61
N LEU A 142 -19.88 -6.44 -8.55
CA LEU A 142 -19.21 -5.65 -7.50
C LEU A 142 -18.02 -4.86 -8.06
N SER A 143 -17.20 -5.45 -8.93
CA SER A 143 -16.12 -4.75 -9.64
C SER A 143 -16.67 -3.58 -10.45
N HIS A 144 -17.73 -3.79 -11.23
CA HIS A 144 -18.33 -2.72 -12.03
C HIS A 144 -18.94 -1.60 -11.17
N GLN A 145 -19.55 -1.93 -10.03
CA GLN A 145 -20.04 -0.94 -9.06
C GLN A 145 -18.88 -0.16 -8.43
N LEU A 146 -17.75 -0.79 -8.14
CA LEU A 146 -16.55 -0.12 -7.65
C LEU A 146 -15.98 0.84 -8.71
N ASP A 147 -15.89 0.42 -9.98
CA ASP A 147 -15.43 1.28 -11.07
C ASP A 147 -16.33 2.51 -11.25
N GLN A 148 -17.66 2.33 -11.18
CA GLN A 148 -18.63 3.43 -11.20
C GLN A 148 -18.45 4.38 -10.01
N ALA A 149 -18.28 3.84 -8.80
CA ALA A 149 -18.08 4.64 -7.59
C ALA A 149 -16.77 5.46 -7.66
N LEU A 150 -15.67 4.85 -8.13
CA LEU A 150 -14.40 5.53 -8.34
C LEU A 150 -14.50 6.68 -9.36
N LYS A 151 -15.27 6.48 -10.44
CA LYS A 151 -15.55 7.56 -11.42
C LYS A 151 -16.31 8.72 -10.78
N VAL A 152 -17.35 8.45 -10.00
CA VAL A 152 -18.13 9.49 -9.29
C VAL A 152 -17.27 10.22 -8.26
N VAL A 153 -16.39 9.51 -7.53
CA VAL A 153 -15.43 10.14 -6.60
C VAL A 153 -14.48 11.07 -7.36
N SER A 154 -13.89 10.63 -8.48
CA SER A 154 -12.99 11.47 -9.29
C SER A 154 -13.70 12.72 -9.86
N GLU A 155 -14.95 12.59 -10.30
CA GLU A 155 -15.78 13.74 -10.72
C GLU A 155 -16.01 14.72 -9.56
N LYS A 156 -16.32 14.22 -8.35
CA LYS A 156 -16.52 15.06 -7.16
C LYS A 156 -15.24 15.68 -6.61
N GLU A 157 -14.09 15.02 -6.77
CA GLU A 157 -12.78 15.58 -6.45
C GLU A 157 -12.44 16.76 -7.39
N ALA A 158 -12.75 16.63 -8.69
CA ALA A 158 -12.58 17.72 -9.65
C ALA A 158 -13.52 18.91 -9.35
N ASP A 159 -14.79 18.66 -9.05
CA ASP A 159 -15.75 19.69 -8.61
C ASP A 159 -15.24 20.43 -7.36
N ASN A 160 -14.74 19.69 -6.36
CA ASN A 160 -14.24 20.26 -5.10
C ASN A 160 -12.99 21.12 -5.34
N GLN A 161 -12.05 20.69 -6.18
CA GLN A 161 -10.90 21.51 -6.58
C GLN A 161 -11.30 22.80 -7.30
N MET A 162 -12.35 22.76 -8.13
CA MET A 162 -12.88 23.97 -8.79
C MET A 162 -13.55 24.89 -7.78
N LEU A 163 -14.38 24.36 -6.88
CA LEU A 163 -15.01 25.15 -5.81
C LEU A 163 -14.00 25.78 -4.86
N GLN A 164 -12.92 25.08 -4.50
CA GLN A 164 -11.82 25.63 -3.70
C GLN A 164 -11.11 26.79 -4.41
N ARG A 165 -10.89 26.72 -5.73
CA ARG A 165 -10.33 27.83 -6.51
C ARG A 165 -11.28 29.04 -6.50
N HIS A 166 -12.57 28.82 -6.73
CA HIS A 166 -13.56 29.89 -6.70
C HIS A 166 -13.71 30.54 -5.31
N ALA A 167 -13.71 29.74 -4.24
CA ALA A 167 -13.71 30.23 -2.87
C ALA A 167 -12.48 31.10 -2.60
N LYS A 168 -11.29 30.63 -2.95
CA LYS A 168 -10.05 31.40 -2.78
C LYS A 168 -10.07 32.72 -3.55
N THR A 169 -10.52 32.73 -4.82
CA THR A 169 -10.61 33.99 -5.58
C THR A 169 -11.61 34.96 -4.94
N ALA A 170 -12.74 34.48 -4.42
CA ALA A 170 -13.70 35.31 -3.70
C ALA A 170 -13.14 35.84 -2.36
N GLU A 171 -12.30 35.07 -1.67
CA GLU A 171 -11.56 35.50 -0.48
C GLU A 171 -10.53 36.59 -0.83
N ASP A 172 -9.70 36.34 -1.86
CA ASP A 172 -8.70 37.30 -2.38
C ASP A 172 -9.37 38.64 -2.78
N ASP A 173 -10.54 38.59 -3.44
CA ASP A 173 -11.32 39.78 -3.82
C ASP A 173 -11.95 40.49 -2.61
N ALA A 174 -12.47 39.74 -1.63
CA ALA A 174 -13.00 40.32 -0.39
C ALA A 174 -11.91 41.04 0.43
N GLU A 175 -10.69 40.50 0.47
CA GLU A 175 -9.55 41.18 1.10
C GLU A 175 -9.17 42.47 0.38
N ARG A 176 -9.17 42.48 -0.96
CA ARG A 176 -8.96 43.71 -1.76
C ARG A 176 -10.01 44.77 -1.44
N PHE A 177 -11.30 44.41 -1.46
CA PHE A 177 -12.37 45.36 -1.15
C PHE A 177 -12.28 45.90 0.29
N ARG A 178 -11.89 45.07 1.27
CA ARG A 178 -11.64 45.52 2.64
C ARG A 178 -10.49 46.55 2.69
N LEU A 179 -9.37 46.29 2.03
CA LEU A 179 -8.23 47.21 2.01
C LEU A 179 -8.60 48.57 1.40
N VAL A 180 -9.37 48.56 0.29
CA VAL A 180 -9.88 49.79 -0.34
C VAL A 180 -10.84 50.54 0.58
N ALA A 181 -11.72 49.84 1.29
CA ALA A 181 -12.64 50.44 2.26
C ALA A 181 -11.90 51.07 3.46
N ASP A 182 -10.89 50.39 4.01
CA ASP A 182 -10.06 50.91 5.09
C ASP A 182 -9.26 52.15 4.65
N GLN A 183 -8.71 52.14 3.43
CA GLN A 183 -8.00 53.30 2.87
C GLN A 183 -8.96 54.48 2.61
N ALA A 184 -10.16 54.23 2.09
CA ALA A 184 -11.18 55.26 1.90
C ALA A 184 -11.61 55.88 3.24
N LYS A 185 -11.75 55.05 4.29
CA LYS A 185 -12.05 55.51 5.65
C LYS A 185 -10.94 56.40 6.21
N GLN A 186 -9.68 55.99 6.14
CA GLN A 186 -8.54 56.80 6.58
C GLN A 186 -8.45 58.14 5.83
N ASN A 187 -8.75 58.14 4.53
CA ASN A 187 -8.78 59.38 3.74
C ASN A 187 -9.93 60.31 4.17
N ASN A 188 -11.10 59.75 4.51
CA ASN A 188 -12.23 60.51 5.03
C ASN A 188 -11.93 61.09 6.43
N GLU A 189 -11.32 60.31 7.33
CA GLU A 189 -10.85 60.77 8.65
C GLU A 189 -9.85 61.93 8.53
N LYS A 190 -8.89 61.86 7.58
CA LYS A 190 -7.97 62.98 7.27
C LYS A 190 -8.68 64.21 6.72
N LEU A 191 -9.65 64.04 5.82
CA LEU A 191 -10.43 65.16 5.28
C LEU A 191 -11.26 65.85 6.37
N HIS A 192 -11.79 65.11 7.34
CA HIS A 192 -12.45 65.68 8.51
C HIS A 192 -11.47 66.47 9.40
N ALA A 193 -10.30 65.91 9.72
CA ALA A 193 -9.29 66.62 10.51
C ALA A 193 -8.82 67.92 9.84
N ASN A 194 -8.56 67.89 8.52
CA ASN A 194 -8.20 69.09 7.76
C ASN A 194 -9.33 70.13 7.74
N LEU A 195 -10.59 69.71 7.65
CA LEU A 195 -11.74 70.60 7.71
C LEU A 195 -11.86 71.26 9.09
N ASP A 196 -11.66 70.49 10.17
CA ASP A 196 -11.68 71.01 11.53
C ASP A 196 -10.55 72.03 11.74
N GLU A 197 -9.33 71.75 11.26
CA GLU A 197 -8.19 72.67 11.31
C GLU A 197 -8.41 73.97 10.52
N GLU A 198 -8.97 73.89 9.31
CA GLU A 198 -9.36 75.07 8.52
C GLU A 198 -10.49 75.87 9.16
N THR A 199 -11.49 75.21 9.78
CA THR A 199 -12.53 75.93 10.52
C THR A 199 -12.00 76.62 11.77
N ALA A 200 -11.07 76.00 12.50
CA ALA A 200 -10.39 76.61 13.63
C ALA A 200 -9.55 77.82 13.19
N SER A 201 -8.78 77.68 12.12
CA SER A 201 -7.96 78.76 11.53
C SER A 201 -8.83 79.94 11.08
N ARG A 202 -9.96 79.67 10.39
CA ARG A 202 -10.94 80.70 10.02
C ARG A 202 -11.55 81.41 11.23
N MET A 203 -11.88 80.68 12.31
CA MET A 203 -12.40 81.28 13.54
C MET A 203 -11.36 82.15 14.24
N ALA A 204 -10.09 81.74 14.26
CA ALA A 204 -8.99 82.54 14.81
C ALA A 204 -8.84 83.88 14.04
N CYS A 205 -8.72 83.83 12.72
CA CYS A 205 -8.66 85.03 11.87
C CYS A 205 -9.90 85.92 12.00
N GLN A 206 -11.10 85.33 12.17
CA GLN A 206 -12.33 86.09 12.40
C GLN A 206 -12.34 86.77 13.78
N SER A 207 -11.81 86.12 14.81
CA SER A 207 -11.66 86.70 16.14
C SER A 207 -10.66 87.86 16.14
N GLU A 208 -9.50 87.70 15.48
CA GLU A 208 -8.49 88.74 15.33
C GLU A 208 -9.03 89.95 14.54
N MET A 209 -9.77 89.70 13.45
CA MET A 209 -10.45 90.77 12.72
C MET A 209 -11.50 91.49 13.58
N GLN A 210 -12.15 90.79 14.52
CA GLN A 210 -13.11 91.40 15.43
C GLN A 210 -12.43 92.23 16.52
N THR A 211 -11.34 91.74 17.14
CA THR A 211 -10.57 92.53 18.11
C THR A 211 -9.96 93.77 17.48
N LEU A 212 -9.41 93.69 16.26
CA LEU A 212 -8.90 94.85 15.53
C LEU A 212 -9.99 95.88 15.17
N ARG A 213 -11.24 95.43 14.96
CA ARG A 213 -12.38 96.36 14.77
C ARG A 213 -12.76 97.05 16.07
N GLU A 214 -12.79 96.31 17.17
CA GLU A 214 -13.08 96.86 18.51
C GLU A 214 -11.98 97.84 18.95
N GLU A 215 -10.71 97.53 18.68
CA GLU A 215 -9.57 98.43 18.88
C GLU A 215 -9.67 99.70 18.03
N MET A 216 -9.99 99.58 16.74
CA MET A 216 -10.19 100.76 15.88
C MET A 216 -11.37 101.63 16.34
N GLU A 217 -12.48 101.02 16.77
CA GLU A 217 -13.64 101.78 17.25
C GLU A 217 -13.34 102.44 18.59
N PHE A 218 -12.67 101.73 19.50
CA PHE A 218 -12.15 102.29 20.75
C PHE A 218 -11.22 103.48 20.48
N LEU A 219 -10.22 103.34 19.60
CA LEU A 219 -9.31 104.43 19.24
C LEU A 219 -10.02 105.64 18.63
N LYS A 220 -11.08 105.45 17.83
CA LYS A 220 -11.92 106.57 17.37
C LYS A 220 -12.61 107.26 18.54
N THR A 221 -13.26 106.50 19.43
CA THR A 221 -13.98 107.07 20.58
C THR A 221 -13.06 107.80 21.54
N VAL A 222 -11.85 107.26 21.78
CA VAL A 222 -10.80 107.92 22.57
C VAL A 222 -10.34 109.19 21.85
N HIS A 223 -10.08 109.17 20.55
CA HIS A 223 -9.66 110.37 19.84
C HIS A 223 -10.76 111.45 19.78
N GLU A 224 -12.03 111.05 19.65
CA GLU A 224 -13.17 111.97 19.69
C GLU A 224 -13.36 112.57 21.09
N GLN A 225 -13.16 111.77 22.15
CA GLN A 225 -13.09 112.24 23.54
C GLN A 225 -11.89 113.15 23.78
N GLU A 226 -10.68 112.82 23.31
CA GLU A 226 -9.50 113.68 23.39
C GLU A 226 -9.73 115.02 22.66
N LEU A 227 -10.41 115.02 21.51
CA LEU A 227 -10.77 116.25 20.81
C LEU A 227 -11.78 117.09 21.61
N ASP A 228 -12.74 116.47 22.30
CA ASP A 228 -13.68 117.14 23.19
C ASP A 228 -13.06 117.58 24.52
N GLU A 229 -12.13 116.82 25.08
CA GLU A 229 -11.32 117.20 26.24
C GLU A 229 -10.36 118.33 25.89
N LEU A 230 -9.68 118.30 24.74
CA LEU A 230 -8.87 119.42 24.27
C LEU A 230 -9.73 120.68 23.98
N ARG A 231 -10.99 120.52 23.59
CA ARG A 231 -11.96 121.65 23.55
C ARG A 231 -12.29 122.14 24.98
N ASN A 232 -12.52 121.25 25.93
CA ASN A 232 -12.90 121.59 27.31
C ASN A 232 -11.74 122.10 28.19
N ILE A 233 -10.51 121.63 27.99
CA ILE A 233 -9.29 122.03 28.72
C ILE A 233 -8.89 123.48 28.37
N THR A 234 -9.37 124.03 27.26
CA THR A 234 -9.27 125.49 27.03
C THR A 234 -10.11 126.34 28.01
N VAL A 235 -10.91 125.71 28.90
CA VAL A 235 -11.86 126.39 29.80
C VAL A 235 -11.59 126.14 31.30
N VAL A 236 -10.76 125.17 31.71
CA VAL A 236 -10.63 124.77 33.14
C VAL A 236 -9.19 124.84 33.68
N ASP A 237 -9.07 125.34 34.91
CA ASP A 237 -7.84 125.74 35.59
C ASP A 237 -7.08 124.55 36.23
N HIS A 238 -5.77 124.48 36.00
CA HIS A 238 -5.00 123.22 35.94
C HIS A 238 -4.35 122.77 37.27
N GLN A 239 -4.88 123.23 38.41
CA GLN A 239 -4.25 122.97 39.71
C GLN A 239 -4.89 121.81 40.50
N GLN A 240 -6.15 121.45 40.23
CA GLN A 240 -6.84 120.36 40.92
C GLN A 240 -6.61 118.99 40.24
N ASP A 241 -6.42 118.97 38.92
CA ASP A 241 -6.17 117.75 38.14
C ASP A 241 -4.87 117.05 38.58
N ARG A 242 -3.83 117.82 38.91
CA ARG A 242 -2.48 117.34 39.26
C ARG A 242 -2.45 116.27 40.34
N ASP A 243 -3.30 116.38 41.37
CA ASP A 243 -3.34 115.43 42.47
C ASP A 243 -4.33 114.29 42.21
N GLN A 244 -5.43 114.53 41.48
CA GLN A 244 -6.36 113.48 41.05
C GLN A 244 -5.69 112.51 40.06
N TRP A 245 -5.01 113.04 39.03
CA TRP A 245 -4.20 112.27 38.09
C TRP A 245 -3.08 111.49 38.76
N LYS A 246 -2.50 112.02 39.85
CA LYS A 246 -1.46 111.33 40.62
C LYS A 246 -2.03 110.13 41.36
N ASP A 247 -3.20 110.26 41.99
CA ASP A 247 -3.88 109.16 42.69
C ASP A 247 -4.44 108.12 41.71
N GLU A 248 -4.93 108.55 40.54
CA GLU A 248 -5.41 107.66 39.47
C GLU A 248 -4.27 106.93 38.76
N MET A 249 -3.17 107.60 38.43
CA MET A 249 -1.94 106.97 37.94
C MET A 249 -1.41 105.95 38.96
N GLN A 250 -1.40 106.28 40.26
CA GLN A 250 -1.02 105.32 41.30
C GLN A 250 -2.01 104.16 41.45
N ARG A 251 -3.30 104.35 41.15
CA ARG A 251 -4.31 103.29 41.13
C ARG A 251 -4.10 102.37 39.93
N ALA A 252 -4.00 102.92 38.72
CA ALA A 252 -3.72 102.16 37.50
C ALA A 252 -2.41 101.36 37.61
N ILE A 253 -1.33 101.93 38.17
CA ILE A 253 -0.08 101.20 38.41
C ILE A 253 -0.28 100.02 39.36
N ARG A 254 -1.04 100.20 40.45
CA ARG A 254 -1.38 99.12 41.39
C ARG A 254 -2.24 98.04 40.74
N ASP A 255 -3.24 98.43 39.98
CA ASP A 255 -4.16 97.49 39.31
C ASP A 255 -3.40 96.67 38.24
N ILE A 256 -2.55 97.31 37.43
CA ILE A 256 -1.64 96.67 36.47
C ILE A 256 -0.69 95.69 37.18
N GLN A 257 -0.07 96.09 38.30
CA GLN A 257 0.78 95.20 39.10
C GLN A 257 0.01 93.98 39.58
N THR A 258 -1.22 94.15 40.10
CA THR A 258 -2.04 93.01 40.54
C THR A 258 -2.54 92.13 39.40
N GLU A 259 -2.77 92.66 38.19
CA GLU A 259 -3.12 91.85 37.02
C GLU A 259 -1.93 90.99 36.59
N TYR A 260 -0.73 91.58 36.50
CA TYR A 260 0.50 90.84 36.21
C TYR A 260 0.80 89.78 37.27
N ASP A 261 0.69 90.11 38.56
CA ASP A 261 0.86 89.14 39.65
C ASP A 261 -0.15 88.00 39.52
N GLN A 262 -1.45 88.30 39.34
CA GLN A 262 -2.50 87.28 39.13
C GLN A 262 -2.28 86.45 37.86
N ARG A 263 -1.72 87.03 36.80
CA ARG A 263 -1.41 86.33 35.54
C ARG A 263 -0.21 85.41 35.71
N LEU A 264 0.84 85.86 36.39
CA LEU A 264 1.99 85.02 36.76
C LEU A 264 1.55 83.87 37.69
N ASP A 265 0.69 84.14 38.66
CA ASP A 265 0.15 83.13 39.58
C ASP A 265 -0.75 82.10 38.87
N ARG A 266 -1.53 82.53 37.86
CA ARG A 266 -2.31 81.64 36.98
C ARG A 266 -1.40 80.75 36.13
N ILE A 267 -0.44 81.34 35.39
CA ILE A 267 0.54 80.61 34.59
C ILE A 267 1.31 79.59 35.45
N ARG A 268 1.70 79.97 36.67
CA ARG A 268 2.36 79.07 37.61
C ARG A 268 1.46 77.92 38.05
N LYS A 269 0.22 78.17 38.44
CA LYS A 269 -0.74 77.12 38.85
C LYS A 269 -1.07 76.17 37.70
N GLU A 270 -1.20 76.70 36.48
CA GLU A 270 -1.42 75.90 35.26
C GLU A 270 -0.20 75.04 34.91
N MET A 271 1.01 75.58 35.03
CA MET A 271 2.26 74.83 34.90
C MET A 271 2.39 73.74 35.96
N ASP A 272 2.20 74.06 37.25
CA ASP A 272 2.27 73.11 38.36
C ASP A 272 1.22 71.99 38.19
N ALA A 273 -0.01 72.32 37.76
CA ALA A 273 -1.05 71.34 37.45
C ALA A 273 -0.72 70.48 36.20
N SER A 274 -0.14 71.08 35.17
CA SER A 274 0.32 70.37 33.96
C SER A 274 1.43 69.37 34.29
N TYR A 275 2.42 69.78 35.10
CA TYR A 275 3.46 68.87 35.59
C TYR A 275 2.89 67.78 36.50
N ALA A 276 1.98 68.11 37.43
CA ALA A 276 1.33 67.12 38.28
C ALA A 276 0.54 66.08 37.46
N ASN A 277 -0.20 66.51 36.44
CA ASN A 277 -0.91 65.61 35.53
C ASN A 277 0.07 64.73 34.74
N ARG A 278 1.15 65.29 34.20
CA ARG A 278 2.13 64.54 33.39
C ARG A 278 2.91 63.52 34.23
N ILE A 279 3.19 63.83 35.50
CA ILE A 279 3.74 62.88 36.48
C ILE A 279 2.70 61.80 36.84
N ALA A 280 1.43 62.16 37.01
CA ALA A 280 0.36 61.21 37.29
C ALA A 280 0.11 60.26 36.11
N GLU A 281 0.15 60.74 34.87
CA GLU A 281 0.07 59.91 33.66
C GLU A 281 1.28 59.00 33.50
N ALA A 282 2.50 59.52 33.68
CA ALA A 282 3.71 58.70 33.65
C ALA A 282 3.69 57.60 34.72
N SER A 283 3.22 57.89 35.93
CA SER A 283 3.09 56.88 37.00
C SER A 283 1.99 55.86 36.72
N ARG A 284 0.84 56.25 36.15
CA ARG A 284 -0.21 55.30 35.69
C ARG A 284 0.28 54.41 34.57
N ASN A 285 0.97 54.97 33.57
CA ASN A 285 1.51 54.20 32.45
C ASN A 285 2.57 53.21 32.94
N ASN A 286 3.47 53.63 33.83
CA ASN A 286 4.46 52.74 34.44
C ASN A 286 3.81 51.63 35.30
N ALA A 287 2.76 51.95 36.06
CA ALA A 287 1.99 50.96 36.82
C ALA A 287 1.27 49.95 35.91
N ALA A 288 0.64 50.42 34.82
CA ALA A 288 -0.02 49.58 33.82
C ALA A 288 1.00 48.67 33.10
N GLN A 289 2.14 49.23 32.66
CA GLN A 289 3.25 48.47 32.08
C GLN A 289 3.80 47.43 33.07
N SER A 290 3.95 47.78 34.35
CA SER A 290 4.37 46.84 35.39
C SER A 290 3.36 45.71 35.57
N SER A 291 2.05 45.99 35.60
CA SER A 291 1.03 44.94 35.70
C SER A 291 0.99 44.02 34.48
N HIS A 292 1.13 44.57 33.27
CA HIS A 292 1.21 43.79 32.03
C HIS A 292 2.48 42.92 31.99
N PHE A 293 3.61 43.44 32.46
CA PHE A 293 4.84 42.65 32.62
C PHE A 293 4.68 41.51 33.63
N THR A 294 4.00 41.74 34.76
CA THR A 294 3.68 40.69 35.73
C THR A 294 2.77 39.60 35.12
N GLN A 295 1.73 39.98 34.38
CA GLN A 295 0.86 39.04 33.66
C GLN A 295 1.66 38.19 32.65
N LEU A 296 2.52 38.83 31.84
CA LEU A 296 3.41 38.10 30.91
C LEU A 296 4.35 37.13 31.62
N LEU A 297 4.85 37.45 32.82
CA LEU A 297 5.66 36.53 33.61
C LEU A 297 4.85 35.32 34.13
N GLU A 298 3.60 35.53 34.55
CA GLU A 298 2.69 34.44 34.96
C GLU A 298 2.31 33.54 33.78
N GLU A 299 1.97 34.12 32.62
CA GLU A 299 1.76 33.37 31.38
C GLU A 299 3.00 32.59 30.97
N ASN A 300 4.19 33.21 31.05
CA ASN A 300 5.45 32.52 30.72
C ASN A 300 5.75 31.36 31.68
N ASN A 301 5.40 31.48 32.96
CA ASN A 301 5.55 30.41 33.94
C ASN A 301 4.53 29.28 33.73
N THR A 302 3.26 29.58 33.45
CA THR A 302 2.26 28.53 33.14
C THR A 302 2.60 27.79 31.83
N LEU A 303 3.14 28.49 30.82
CA LEU A 303 3.67 27.87 29.61
C LEU A 303 4.89 26.97 29.89
N LYS A 304 5.82 27.38 30.77
CA LYS A 304 6.95 26.54 31.21
C LYS A 304 6.45 25.29 31.93
N GLU A 305 5.48 25.40 32.84
CA GLU A 305 4.87 24.27 33.53
C GLU A 305 4.15 23.32 32.56
N ALA A 306 3.43 23.84 31.57
CA ALA A 306 2.79 23.05 30.52
C ALA A 306 3.82 22.30 29.66
N ILE A 307 4.92 22.96 29.26
CA ILE A 307 6.04 22.34 28.54
C ILE A 307 6.67 21.22 29.38
N GLU A 308 6.91 21.45 30.67
CA GLU A 308 7.49 20.45 31.57
C GLU A 308 6.54 19.27 31.83
N GLY A 309 5.23 19.53 31.92
CA GLY A 309 4.20 18.49 31.95
C GLY A 309 4.17 17.64 30.67
N MET A 310 4.32 18.27 29.49
CA MET A 310 4.42 17.57 28.21
C MET A 310 5.72 16.76 28.09
N ARG A 311 6.86 17.29 28.55
CA ARG A 311 8.13 16.55 28.63
C ARG A 311 8.03 15.31 29.50
N LYS A 312 7.41 15.41 30.68
CA LYS A 312 7.17 14.25 31.57
C LYS A 312 6.29 13.19 30.91
N ARG A 313 5.25 13.58 30.17
CA ARG A 313 4.42 12.63 29.38
C ARG A 313 5.23 11.97 28.25
N LEU A 314 6.06 12.74 27.53
CA LEU A 314 6.93 12.20 26.49
C LEU A 314 7.91 11.17 27.06
N GLU A 315 8.55 11.43 28.19
CA GLU A 315 9.46 10.46 28.82
C GLU A 315 8.70 9.21 29.34
N GLN A 316 7.49 9.37 29.88
CA GLN A 316 6.64 8.22 30.23
C GLN A 316 6.30 7.35 29.00
N TYR A 317 6.03 7.95 27.84
CA TYR A 317 5.80 7.21 26.61
C TYR A 317 7.10 6.59 26.05
N ARG A 318 8.25 7.28 26.18
CA ARG A 318 9.57 6.76 25.80
C ARG A 318 9.92 5.50 26.59
N VAL A 319 9.79 5.53 27.91
CA VAL A 319 10.03 4.39 28.80
C VAL A 319 9.05 3.24 28.53
N LYS A 320 7.79 3.54 28.18
CA LYS A 320 6.82 2.51 27.75
C LYS A 320 7.22 1.86 26.42
N SER A 321 7.66 2.64 25.42
CA SER A 321 8.17 2.09 24.14
C SER A 321 9.36 1.17 24.40
N GLU A 322 10.34 1.64 25.17
CA GLU A 322 11.53 0.88 25.53
C GLU A 322 11.20 -0.41 26.29
N HIS A 323 10.18 -0.40 27.16
CA HIS A 323 9.69 -1.61 27.83
C HIS A 323 9.04 -2.60 26.84
N TYR A 324 8.16 -2.14 25.94
CA TYR A 324 7.53 -3.01 24.94
C TYR A 324 8.55 -3.55 23.93
N GLU A 325 9.54 -2.76 23.53
CA GLU A 325 10.65 -3.18 22.68
C GLU A 325 11.44 -4.32 23.35
N ARG A 326 11.80 -4.19 24.64
CA ARG A 326 12.46 -5.27 25.39
C ARG A 326 11.61 -6.53 25.48
N VAL A 327 10.31 -6.41 25.77
CA VAL A 327 9.39 -7.57 25.79
C VAL A 327 9.32 -8.25 24.43
N VAL A 328 9.35 -7.49 23.33
CA VAL A 328 9.40 -8.05 21.97
C VAL A 328 10.74 -8.75 21.70
N THR A 329 11.89 -8.19 22.10
CA THR A 329 13.18 -8.86 21.92
C THR A 329 13.28 -10.14 22.75
N ASP A 330 12.83 -10.13 24.00
CA ASP A 330 12.85 -11.30 24.89
C ASP A 330 12.00 -12.45 24.29
N ALA A 331 10.80 -12.14 23.77
CA ALA A 331 9.96 -13.14 23.10
C ALA A 331 10.55 -13.63 21.76
N GLN A 332 11.24 -12.75 21.01
CA GLN A 332 11.95 -13.15 19.80
C GLN A 332 13.11 -14.10 20.11
N ASP A 333 13.88 -13.84 21.16
CA ASP A 333 14.96 -14.71 21.61
C ASP A 333 14.43 -16.05 22.15
N GLU A 334 13.33 -16.04 22.90
CA GLU A 334 12.66 -17.29 23.30
C GLU A 334 12.25 -18.13 22.07
N ILE A 335 11.57 -17.52 21.09
CA ILE A 335 11.19 -18.17 19.83
C ILE A 335 12.42 -18.70 19.07
N GLN A 336 13.53 -17.95 19.03
CA GLN A 336 14.78 -18.40 18.42
C GLN A 336 15.39 -19.60 19.15
N THR A 337 15.39 -19.61 20.49
CA THR A 337 15.92 -20.75 21.26
C THR A 337 15.05 -22.00 21.09
N LEU A 338 13.71 -21.85 21.04
CA LEU A 338 12.77 -22.94 20.79
C LEU A 338 12.94 -23.50 19.37
N ARG A 339 13.09 -22.64 18.35
CA ARG A 339 13.42 -23.06 16.97
C ARG A 339 14.74 -23.83 16.92
N LYS A 340 15.81 -23.32 17.55
CA LYS A 340 17.11 -24.01 17.61
C LYS A 340 17.00 -25.39 18.27
N LYS A 341 16.22 -25.52 19.37
CA LYS A 341 15.94 -26.80 20.05
C LYS A 341 15.18 -27.78 19.16
N LEU A 342 14.15 -27.31 18.44
CA LEU A 342 13.38 -28.12 17.50
C LEU A 342 14.24 -28.58 16.32
N ASP A 343 15.05 -27.69 15.75
CA ASP A 343 16.01 -28.02 14.68
C ASP A 343 17.03 -29.08 15.12
N THR A 344 17.55 -29.00 16.35
CA THR A 344 18.45 -30.04 16.88
C THR A 344 17.73 -31.37 17.04
N ALA A 345 16.54 -31.39 17.66
CA ALA A 345 15.76 -32.62 17.82
C ALA A 345 15.37 -33.26 16.47
N LEU A 346 15.03 -32.45 15.47
CA LEU A 346 14.71 -32.91 14.13
C LEU A 346 15.95 -33.42 13.38
N ARG A 347 17.14 -32.84 13.60
CA ARG A 347 18.41 -33.40 13.08
C ARG A 347 18.74 -34.73 13.72
N ASP A 348 18.56 -34.85 15.04
CA ASP A 348 18.88 -36.07 15.78
C ASP A 348 17.93 -37.22 15.41
N SER A 349 16.62 -36.97 15.36
CA SER A 349 15.64 -37.94 14.86
C SER A 349 15.88 -38.34 13.39
N ASN A 350 16.35 -37.41 12.54
CA ASN A 350 16.74 -37.76 11.17
C ASN A 350 18.02 -38.61 11.10
N ARG A 351 18.99 -38.40 12.02
CA ARG A 351 20.18 -39.25 12.14
C ARG A 351 19.81 -40.65 12.62
N GLU A 352 18.94 -40.77 13.61
CA GLU A 352 18.41 -42.04 14.10
C GLU A 352 17.67 -42.80 12.98
N ARG A 353 16.78 -42.10 12.25
CA ARG A 353 16.08 -42.65 11.08
C ARG A 353 17.06 -43.13 10.00
N GLN A 354 18.06 -42.33 9.65
CA GLN A 354 19.06 -42.71 8.66
C GLN A 354 19.89 -43.92 9.12
N ALA A 355 20.32 -43.95 10.39
CA ALA A 355 21.05 -45.10 10.94
C ALA A 355 20.21 -46.39 10.95
N ALA A 356 18.90 -46.28 11.18
CA ALA A 356 17.96 -47.39 11.08
C ALA A 356 17.74 -47.84 9.62
N GLU A 357 17.65 -46.92 8.66
CA GLU A 357 17.59 -47.23 7.22
C GLU A 357 18.88 -47.93 6.75
N GLU A 358 20.05 -47.45 7.17
CA GLU A 358 21.34 -48.09 6.90
C GLU A 358 21.46 -49.49 7.55
N ALA A 359 20.89 -49.68 8.75
CA ALA A 359 20.83 -50.99 9.40
C ALA A 359 19.89 -51.97 8.68
N LEU A 360 18.73 -51.49 8.22
CA LEU A 360 17.79 -52.29 7.43
C LEU A 360 18.41 -52.67 6.08
N ASN A 361 19.09 -51.75 5.41
CA ASN A 361 19.79 -52.02 4.15
C ASN A 361 20.93 -53.04 4.34
N ARG A 362 21.68 -52.98 5.45
CA ARG A 362 22.67 -54.02 5.80
C ARG A 362 22.01 -55.39 5.96
N ALA A 363 20.94 -55.49 6.75
CA ALA A 363 20.21 -56.76 6.94
C ALA A 363 19.59 -57.30 5.64
N LEU A 364 19.10 -56.42 4.75
CA LEU A 364 18.59 -56.80 3.42
C LEU A 364 19.71 -57.33 2.52
N ASN A 365 20.90 -56.71 2.53
CA ASN A 365 22.05 -57.19 1.77
C ASN A 365 22.58 -58.53 2.32
N GLU A 366 22.62 -58.70 3.65
CA GLU A 366 22.96 -59.97 4.30
C GLU A 366 21.96 -61.08 3.94
N LEU A 367 20.66 -60.77 3.97
CA LEU A 367 19.61 -61.69 3.51
C LEU A 367 19.72 -62.02 2.03
N SER A 368 20.03 -61.05 1.16
CA SER A 368 20.25 -61.28 -0.27
C SER A 368 21.42 -62.25 -0.47
N ALA A 369 22.58 -61.97 0.14
CA ALA A 369 23.75 -62.82 0.06
C ALA A 369 23.47 -64.24 0.61
N LEU A 370 22.69 -64.36 1.68
CA LEU A 370 22.25 -65.65 2.20
C LEU A 370 21.30 -66.38 1.22
N THR A 371 20.38 -65.68 0.56
CA THR A 371 19.51 -66.28 -0.46
C THR A 371 20.28 -66.67 -1.72
N ASP A 372 21.28 -65.90 -2.13
CA ASP A 372 22.15 -66.22 -3.27
C ASP A 372 23.02 -67.45 -2.96
N ALA A 373 23.62 -67.50 -1.75
CA ALA A 373 24.34 -68.68 -1.26
C ALA A 373 23.42 -69.90 -1.15
N LYS A 374 22.19 -69.72 -0.68
CA LYS A 374 21.18 -70.79 -0.61
C LYS A 374 20.81 -71.28 -2.02
N LEU A 375 20.55 -70.40 -2.98
CA LEU A 375 20.24 -70.76 -4.37
C LEU A 375 21.42 -71.48 -5.04
N ASN A 376 22.65 -71.05 -4.76
CA ASN A 376 23.85 -71.75 -5.23
C ASN A 376 23.92 -73.17 -4.64
N LEU A 377 23.75 -73.34 -3.32
CA LEU A 377 23.69 -74.65 -2.67
C LEU A 377 22.52 -75.52 -3.15
N GLU A 378 21.34 -74.95 -3.41
CA GLU A 378 20.21 -75.67 -4.01
C GLU A 378 20.54 -76.12 -5.45
N SER A 379 21.32 -75.34 -6.21
CA SER A 379 21.83 -75.72 -7.53
C SER A 379 22.89 -76.82 -7.47
N GLU A 380 23.79 -76.78 -6.48
CA GLU A 380 24.78 -77.83 -6.21
C GLU A 380 24.10 -79.13 -5.77
N ILE A 381 23.12 -79.06 -4.85
CA ILE A 381 22.30 -80.20 -4.44
C ILE A 381 21.50 -80.75 -5.62
N ALA A 382 20.97 -79.91 -6.52
CA ALA A 382 20.31 -80.37 -7.73
C ALA A 382 21.29 -81.05 -8.70
N ALA A 383 22.54 -80.57 -8.80
CA ALA A 383 23.59 -81.23 -9.58
C ALA A 383 23.99 -82.59 -8.95
N TYR A 384 24.17 -82.66 -7.63
CA TYR A 384 24.43 -83.90 -6.91
C TYR A 384 23.26 -84.90 -7.04
N ARG A 385 22.00 -84.44 -6.99
CA ARG A 385 20.82 -85.27 -7.25
C ARG A 385 20.82 -85.82 -8.67
N ARG A 386 21.11 -85.02 -9.70
CA ARG A 386 21.26 -85.51 -11.08
C ARG A 386 22.38 -86.54 -11.23
N LEU A 387 23.47 -86.39 -10.48
CA LEU A 387 24.60 -87.31 -10.48
C LEU A 387 24.25 -88.64 -9.78
N LEU A 388 23.48 -88.58 -8.70
CA LEU A 388 22.87 -89.74 -8.03
C LEU A 388 21.80 -90.42 -8.89
N GLU A 389 20.90 -89.66 -9.55
CA GLU A 389 19.92 -90.19 -10.50
C GLU A 389 20.60 -90.86 -11.71
N ALA A 390 21.74 -90.32 -12.19
CA ALA A 390 22.56 -90.96 -13.22
C ALA A 390 23.25 -92.24 -12.71
N GLN A 391 23.61 -92.31 -11.43
CA GLN A 391 24.15 -93.51 -10.78
C GLN A 391 23.07 -94.58 -10.53
N ASP A 392 21.86 -94.18 -10.11
CA ASP A 392 20.70 -95.06 -9.97
C ASP A 392 20.26 -95.59 -11.34
N SER A 393 20.34 -94.78 -12.39
CA SER A 393 20.13 -95.20 -13.79
C SER A 393 21.24 -96.15 -14.31
N LEU A 394 22.42 -96.16 -13.67
CA LEU A 394 23.51 -97.11 -13.94
C LEU A 394 23.34 -98.44 -13.18
N ILE A 395 22.58 -98.45 -12.08
CA ILE A 395 22.33 -99.63 -11.22
C ILE A 395 20.97 -100.29 -11.53
N GLY A 396 19.97 -99.53 -11.98
CA GLY A 396 18.65 -99.98 -12.40
C GLY A 396 18.48 -100.03 -13.92
N GLY A 397 19.09 -101.02 -14.58
CA GLY A 397 19.15 -101.07 -16.05
C GLY A 397 17.81 -101.31 -16.76
N VAL A 398 17.20 -100.25 -17.31
CA VAL A 398 16.24 -100.31 -18.43
C VAL A 398 16.53 -99.16 -19.42
N LYS A 399 16.57 -99.46 -20.73
CA LYS A 399 16.90 -98.50 -21.80
C LYS A 399 15.68 -97.68 -22.27
N PRO A 400 15.90 -96.47 -22.86
CA PRO A 400 14.85 -95.52 -23.23
C PRO A 400 14.18 -95.84 -24.57
N PRO A 401 13.11 -95.08 -24.92
CA PRO A 401 13.19 -94.35 -26.19
C PRO A 401 12.64 -92.91 -26.18
N ASN A 402 13.06 -92.17 -27.21
CA ASN A 402 12.50 -90.93 -27.79
C ASN A 402 12.69 -89.60 -27.04
N ALA A 403 13.62 -88.80 -27.57
CA ALA A 403 13.61 -87.35 -27.47
C ALA A 403 12.94 -86.74 -28.72
N VAL A 404 11.89 -85.94 -28.53
CA VAL A 404 11.44 -84.91 -29.49
C VAL A 404 10.98 -83.68 -28.70
N THR A 405 11.78 -82.62 -28.81
CA THR A 405 11.41 -81.19 -28.78
C THR A 405 10.36 -80.72 -27.75
N VAL A 406 10.83 -80.20 -26.61
CA VAL A 406 10.06 -79.23 -25.82
C VAL A 406 10.43 -77.83 -26.31
N GLU A 407 9.44 -77.04 -26.71
CA GLU A 407 9.62 -75.66 -27.16
C GLU A 407 10.16 -74.76 -26.05
N ALA A 408 11.02 -73.81 -26.42
CA ALA A 408 11.63 -72.86 -25.50
C ALA A 408 10.62 -71.82 -25.00
N SER A 409 9.81 -72.19 -24.01
CA SER A 409 9.01 -71.23 -23.24
C SER A 409 9.93 -70.42 -22.33
N GLN A 410 10.28 -69.21 -22.76
CA GLN A 410 10.91 -68.20 -21.90
C GLN A 410 9.96 -67.83 -20.75
N VAL A 411 10.06 -68.53 -19.62
CA VAL A 411 9.45 -68.06 -18.37
C VAL A 411 10.25 -66.85 -17.90
N THR A 412 9.80 -65.67 -18.34
CA THR A 412 10.21 -64.40 -17.76
C THR A 412 9.75 -64.37 -16.31
N TYR A 413 10.67 -64.68 -15.40
CA TYR A 413 10.42 -64.58 -13.96
C TYR A 413 10.34 -63.09 -13.59
N ARG A 414 9.15 -62.50 -13.77
CA ARG A 414 8.88 -61.11 -13.44
C ARG A 414 9.03 -60.96 -11.92
N PRO A 415 9.96 -60.13 -11.41
CA PRO A 415 10.05 -59.88 -9.98
C PRO A 415 8.71 -59.33 -9.48
N LYS A 416 8.22 -59.86 -8.36
CA LYS A 416 7.11 -59.22 -7.65
C LYS A 416 7.64 -57.92 -7.07
N GLU A 417 7.27 -56.79 -7.69
CA GLU A 417 7.52 -55.47 -7.12
C GLU A 417 6.90 -55.40 -5.72
N LEU A 418 7.75 -55.39 -4.69
CA LEU A 418 7.36 -54.94 -3.36
C LEU A 418 7.11 -53.43 -3.45
N ARG A 419 5.85 -53.04 -3.66
CA ARG A 419 5.41 -51.65 -3.47
C ARG A 419 5.54 -51.26 -2.00
N VAL A 420 6.73 -50.86 -1.60
CA VAL A 420 6.92 -50.08 -0.37
C VAL A 420 6.28 -48.72 -0.61
N ARG A 421 5.07 -48.55 -0.08
CA ARG A 421 4.36 -47.28 -0.10
C ARG A 421 5.01 -46.34 0.91
N VAL A 422 5.97 -45.54 0.47
CA VAL A 422 6.46 -44.39 1.25
C VAL A 422 5.34 -43.35 1.33
N PRO A 423 4.87 -42.95 2.53
CA PRO A 423 3.91 -41.86 2.65
C PRO A 423 4.57 -40.53 2.25
N SER A 424 3.99 -39.85 1.26
CA SER A 424 4.32 -38.45 0.99
C SER A 424 3.57 -37.57 2.00
N TYR A 425 4.31 -36.89 2.86
CA TYR A 425 3.77 -35.97 3.85
C TYR A 425 3.39 -34.64 3.17
N HIS A 426 2.18 -34.55 2.61
CA HIS A 426 1.61 -33.27 2.21
C HIS A 426 1.06 -32.53 3.45
N MET A 427 1.81 -31.56 3.97
CA MET A 427 1.29 -30.66 5.00
C MET A 427 0.40 -29.59 4.37
N THR A 428 -0.90 -29.69 4.67
CA THR A 428 -1.88 -28.65 4.40
C THR A 428 -1.70 -27.48 5.36
N HIS A 429 -1.56 -26.25 4.85
CA HIS A 429 -1.84 -25.06 5.64
C HIS A 429 -2.82 -24.15 4.90
N THR A 430 -4.02 -24.08 5.45
CA THR A 430 -5.07 -23.12 5.08
C THR A 430 -4.66 -21.72 5.54
N ALA A 431 -5.12 -20.71 4.80
CA ALA A 431 -4.77 -19.31 4.99
C ALA A 431 -5.15 -18.72 6.36
N ALA A 432 -4.39 -17.68 6.76
CA ALA A 432 -4.84 -16.62 7.66
C ALA A 432 -4.38 -15.25 7.11
N SER A 433 -5.13 -14.21 7.46
CA SER A 433 -5.04 -12.86 6.89
C SER A 433 -4.07 -11.93 7.64
N ALA A 434 -3.96 -10.69 7.12
CA ALA A 434 -3.58 -9.45 7.80
C ALA A 434 -2.09 -9.04 7.90
N GLN A 435 -1.70 -8.16 6.97
CA GLN A 435 -1.21 -6.79 7.22
C GLN A 435 -0.12 -6.54 8.30
N SER A 436 1.06 -6.12 7.83
CA SER A 436 1.94 -5.07 8.41
C SER A 436 2.90 -4.61 7.30
N ARG A 437 2.81 -3.40 6.74
CA ARG A 437 3.56 -2.19 7.16
C ARG A 437 4.89 -2.48 7.88
N SER A 438 6.03 -2.21 7.22
CA SER A 438 6.96 -1.15 7.67
C SER A 438 8.10 -0.82 6.67
N THR A 439 8.25 0.48 6.41
CA THR A 439 9.49 1.28 6.26
C THR A 439 10.83 0.70 5.74
N LYS A 440 11.32 1.39 4.68
CA LYS A 440 12.61 2.12 4.57
C LYS A 440 13.93 1.40 4.16
N THR A 441 14.60 2.08 3.20
CA THR A 441 16.07 2.34 3.07
C THR A 441 17.03 1.15 2.92
N ASP A 442 18.09 1.19 2.12
CA ASP A 442 18.58 2.18 1.14
C ASP A 442 19.61 1.55 0.18
N SER A 443 20.22 2.40 -0.66
CA SER A 443 21.56 2.23 -1.28
C SER A 443 21.68 1.65 -2.70
N THR A 444 21.87 2.61 -3.62
CA THR A 444 23.02 2.70 -4.54
C THR A 444 23.24 1.62 -5.61
N SER A 445 22.99 2.01 -6.87
CA SER A 445 23.78 1.55 -8.00
C SER A 445 24.04 2.70 -8.99
N ILE A 446 25.30 2.86 -9.39
CA ILE A 446 25.82 3.96 -10.22
C ILE A 446 26.41 3.38 -11.52
N ASN A 447 26.17 4.07 -12.64
CA ASN A 447 26.68 3.80 -14.01
C ASN A 447 26.10 2.54 -14.70
N ARG A 448 25.92 2.50 -16.04
CA ARG A 448 26.63 3.23 -17.12
C ARG A 448 25.76 3.50 -18.37
N TRP A 449 26.09 4.61 -19.04
CA TRP A 449 25.62 5.22 -20.30
C TRP A 449 25.70 4.28 -21.54
N THR A 450 25.12 4.56 -22.73
CA THR A 450 24.84 5.85 -23.45
C THR A 450 23.45 5.83 -24.18
N GLU A 451 22.99 6.79 -25.02
CA GLU A 451 23.61 7.97 -25.67
C GLU A 451 22.72 9.22 -25.92
N ARG A 452 22.08 9.37 -27.10
CA ARG A 452 21.39 10.57 -27.65
C ARG A 452 20.21 10.15 -28.57
N ASP A 453 19.16 10.96 -28.76
CA ASP A 453 19.11 12.09 -29.71
C ASP A 453 18.09 13.19 -29.38
N GLU A 454 18.35 14.39 -29.93
CA GLU A 454 17.49 15.58 -30.02
C GLU A 454 17.43 15.96 -31.53
N PRO A 455 16.41 16.69 -32.05
CA PRO A 455 16.53 18.16 -32.00
C PRO A 455 15.23 19.02 -32.08
N SER A 456 15.34 20.26 -31.58
CA SER A 456 14.84 21.53 -32.16
C SER A 456 13.33 21.82 -32.43
N GLY A 457 12.90 23.02 -32.00
CA GLY A 457 12.39 24.04 -32.96
C GLY A 457 11.07 24.78 -32.69
N GLN A 458 11.16 26.08 -32.31
CA GLN A 458 10.34 27.24 -32.80
C GLN A 458 8.78 27.22 -32.60
N SER A 459 7.99 28.33 -32.61
CA SER A 459 8.20 29.78 -32.45
C SER A 459 6.84 30.55 -32.44
N ILE A 460 6.59 31.40 -31.43
CA ILE A 460 5.92 32.74 -31.47
C ILE A 460 4.44 32.91 -31.99
N ARG A 461 3.69 33.80 -31.29
CA ARG A 461 2.39 34.48 -31.61
C ARG A 461 1.11 33.61 -31.60
N SER A 462 -0.07 34.13 -31.24
CA SER A 462 -0.47 35.43 -30.67
C SER A 462 -1.92 35.42 -30.17
N HIS A 463 -2.21 36.05 -29.03
CA HIS A 463 -3.25 37.11 -28.97
C HIS A 463 -3.18 37.98 -27.69
N LEU A 464 -2.99 39.28 -27.91
CA LEU A 464 -3.36 40.41 -27.04
C LEU A 464 -4.91 40.62 -27.24
N VAL A 465 -5.73 41.25 -26.40
CA VAL A 465 -5.64 42.26 -25.31
C VAL A 465 -6.82 41.94 -24.32
N GLU A 466 -6.84 42.28 -23.02
CA GLU A 466 -7.23 43.60 -22.50
C GLU A 466 -6.79 43.84 -21.04
N ARG A 467 -6.95 45.09 -20.57
CA ARG A 467 -6.35 45.67 -19.36
C ARG A 467 -7.18 45.42 -18.10
N THR A 468 -6.49 45.25 -16.96
CA THR A 468 -6.54 46.24 -15.87
C THR A 468 -5.28 46.19 -15.02
N VAL A 469 -4.83 47.35 -14.54
CA VAL A 469 -3.62 47.51 -13.73
C VAL A 469 -4.02 47.53 -12.26
N GLU A 470 -3.77 46.44 -11.53
CA GLU A 470 -3.75 46.47 -10.05
C GLU A 470 -3.02 45.24 -9.48
N GLY A 471 -1.76 45.45 -9.12
CA GLY A 471 -0.86 44.39 -8.67
C GLY A 471 0.46 44.94 -8.14
N SER A 472 0.42 45.61 -6.98
CA SER A 472 1.63 46.05 -6.28
C SER A 472 2.35 44.85 -5.66
N GLN A 473 3.18 44.17 -6.46
CA GLN A 473 4.26 43.36 -5.87
C GLN A 473 5.21 44.30 -5.14
N LEU A 474 5.44 44.02 -3.85
CA LEU A 474 6.27 44.82 -2.97
C LEU A 474 7.76 44.62 -3.30
N LEU A 475 8.23 45.36 -4.31
CA LEU A 475 9.65 45.66 -4.48
C LEU A 475 10.08 46.58 -3.33
N ALA A 476 10.52 45.95 -2.24
CA ALA A 476 11.00 46.60 -1.02
C ALA A 476 12.52 46.56 -0.97
N CYS A 477 13.16 47.73 -0.84
CA CYS A 477 14.58 47.83 -0.56
C CYS A 477 14.85 47.36 0.87
N SER A 478 15.64 46.31 1.05
CA SER A 478 16.07 45.85 2.37
C SER A 478 17.14 46.76 2.94
N TYR A 479 16.88 47.38 4.09
CA TYR A 479 17.93 48.03 4.88
C TYR A 479 18.73 46.97 5.65
N SER A 480 20.01 46.84 5.32
CA SER A 480 21.01 46.29 6.22
C SER A 480 21.69 47.45 6.95
N ASP A 481 21.54 47.52 8.27
CA ASP A 481 22.36 48.40 9.10
C ASP A 481 23.84 48.02 8.93
N SER A 482 24.59 48.91 8.28
CA SER A 482 26.03 48.78 8.07
C SER A 482 26.74 50.00 8.65
N GLU A 483 27.86 49.74 9.32
CA GLU A 483 28.51 50.68 10.23
C GLU A 483 29.20 51.87 9.53
N LYS A 484 29.62 52.83 10.36
CA LYS A 484 30.38 54.05 10.04
C LYS A 484 31.37 53.90 8.87
N ILE A 485 31.05 54.52 7.72
CA ILE A 485 31.97 54.71 6.59
C ILE A 485 31.96 56.20 6.18
N THR A 486 33.11 56.70 5.72
CA THR A 486 33.43 58.10 5.44
C THR A 486 32.58 58.75 4.33
N PRO A 487 32.27 60.06 4.43
CA PRO A 487 31.53 60.79 3.41
C PRO A 487 32.46 61.29 2.30
N GLU A 488 32.55 60.59 1.16
CA GLU A 488 33.02 61.19 -0.12
C GLU A 488 32.86 60.32 -1.39
N GLN A 489 32.09 59.23 -1.37
CA GLN A 489 31.87 58.39 -2.56
C GLN A 489 30.40 58.05 -2.77
N ASP A 490 29.88 58.38 -3.96
CA ASP A 490 28.62 57.84 -4.48
C ASP A 490 28.80 56.32 -4.66
N GLU A 491 27.94 55.53 -4.01
CA GLU A 491 28.01 54.08 -4.09
C GLU A 491 27.25 53.58 -5.33
N ASN A 492 28.00 53.11 -6.33
CA ASN A 492 27.46 52.53 -7.57
C ASN A 492 27.60 51.01 -7.58
N PHE A 493 26.48 50.32 -7.73
CA PHE A 493 26.42 48.88 -7.96
C PHE A 493 25.87 48.59 -9.36
N SER A 494 26.47 47.64 -10.09
CA SER A 494 25.87 47.09 -11.31
C SER A 494 26.16 45.60 -11.44
N ARG A 495 25.13 44.88 -11.91
CA ARG A 495 25.08 43.42 -12.09
C ARG A 495 24.31 43.11 -13.37
N GLY A 496 24.94 43.41 -14.50
CA GLY A 496 24.36 43.22 -15.83
C GLY A 496 25.04 44.12 -16.84
N GLN A 497 24.31 44.42 -17.91
CA GLN A 497 24.80 45.27 -19.00
C GLN A 497 24.39 46.74 -18.83
N LEU A 498 23.48 47.06 -17.90
CA LEU A 498 23.05 48.43 -17.62
C LEU A 498 23.71 48.91 -16.32
N ALA A 499 24.27 50.12 -16.35
CA ALA A 499 24.84 50.80 -15.19
C ALA A 499 24.41 52.27 -15.16
N PHE A 500 24.25 52.83 -13.96
CA PHE A 500 24.02 54.27 -13.78
C PHE A 500 25.31 55.05 -14.07
N THR A 501 25.19 56.12 -14.86
CA THR A 501 26.32 57.01 -15.20
C THR A 501 26.25 58.32 -14.41
N GLU A 502 25.09 58.97 -14.41
CA GLU A 502 24.86 60.26 -13.78
C GLU A 502 23.41 60.29 -13.26
N CYS A 503 23.17 60.91 -12.10
CA CYS A 503 21.82 61.29 -11.66
C CYS A 503 21.83 62.76 -11.27
N ALA A 504 20.96 63.57 -11.87
CA ALA A 504 20.98 65.00 -11.63
C ALA A 504 20.55 65.32 -10.18
N GLN A 505 21.41 66.00 -9.42
CA GLN A 505 21.15 66.33 -8.00
C GLN A 505 19.88 67.18 -7.81
N ASN A 506 19.48 67.96 -8.83
CA ASN A 506 18.24 68.75 -8.86
C ASN A 506 16.99 67.95 -9.31
N GLY A 507 17.13 66.65 -9.54
CA GLY A 507 16.06 65.77 -10.01
C GLY A 507 15.65 65.96 -11.48
N ALA A 508 16.45 66.62 -12.32
CA ALA A 508 16.09 66.87 -13.72
C ALA A 508 16.12 65.61 -14.61
N PHE A 509 17.08 64.69 -14.41
CA PHE A 509 17.20 63.45 -15.19
C PHE A 509 17.96 62.35 -14.44
N ILE A 510 17.83 61.13 -14.95
CA ILE A 510 18.64 59.95 -14.60
C ILE A 510 19.31 59.45 -15.89
N GLU A 511 20.61 59.16 -15.86
CA GLU A 511 21.38 58.67 -17.00
C GLU A 511 21.88 57.22 -16.77
N ILE A 512 21.66 56.37 -17.78
CA ILE A 512 22.03 54.94 -17.76
C ILE A 512 22.80 54.62 -19.04
N CYS A 513 23.89 53.86 -18.91
CA CYS A 513 24.67 53.34 -20.03
C CYS A 513 24.49 51.82 -20.17
N ASN A 514 24.33 51.35 -21.41
CA ASN A 514 24.54 49.95 -21.74
C ASN A 514 26.04 49.68 -21.91
N THR A 515 26.69 49.22 -20.84
CA THR A 515 28.11 48.84 -20.82
C THR A 515 28.38 47.50 -21.51
N GLY A 516 27.34 46.74 -21.88
CA GLY A 516 27.45 45.45 -22.54
C GLY A 516 27.72 45.52 -24.05
N ASN A 517 28.02 44.35 -24.64
CA ASN A 517 28.38 44.18 -26.04
C ASN A 517 27.19 43.77 -26.93
N CYS A 518 25.95 43.82 -26.44
CA CYS A 518 24.73 43.53 -27.20
C CYS A 518 23.55 44.42 -26.79
N ASP A 519 22.52 44.46 -27.64
CA ASP A 519 21.30 45.22 -27.40
C ASP A 519 20.53 44.73 -26.17
N VAL A 520 20.20 45.64 -25.24
CA VAL A 520 19.33 45.35 -24.09
C VAL A 520 17.91 45.82 -24.39
N GLY A 521 16.93 44.91 -24.31
CA GLY A 521 15.50 45.26 -24.36
C GLY A 521 14.98 45.66 -22.98
N LEU A 522 14.37 46.84 -22.88
CA LEU A 522 13.89 47.41 -21.62
C LEU A 522 12.44 47.08 -21.26
N SER A 523 11.71 46.34 -22.11
CA SER A 523 10.33 45.92 -21.82
C SER A 523 10.23 45.18 -20.47
N GLY A 524 9.37 45.68 -19.57
CA GLY A 524 9.16 45.12 -18.23
C GLY A 524 10.22 45.48 -17.19
N TRP A 525 11.27 46.21 -17.53
CA TRP A 525 12.21 46.74 -16.54
C TRP A 525 11.55 47.86 -15.74
N CYS A 526 11.95 48.03 -14.49
CA CYS A 526 11.51 49.17 -13.68
C CYS A 526 12.64 49.78 -12.85
N LEU A 527 12.53 51.08 -12.61
CA LEU A 527 13.42 51.88 -11.79
C LEU A 527 12.65 52.36 -10.56
N ILE A 528 13.29 52.29 -9.39
CA ILE A 528 12.73 52.74 -8.11
C ILE A 528 13.73 53.72 -7.49
N ARG A 529 13.29 54.94 -7.19
CA ARG A 529 14.09 55.98 -6.55
C ARG A 529 13.47 56.32 -5.20
N ASN A 530 14.22 56.05 -4.14
CA ASN A 530 13.84 56.20 -2.74
C ASN A 530 14.60 57.40 -2.14
N ILE A 531 13.87 58.37 -1.61
CA ILE A 531 14.38 59.66 -1.13
C ILE A 531 14.18 59.73 0.39
N ASP A 532 15.22 60.13 1.12
CA ASP A 532 15.26 60.30 2.58
C ASP A 532 14.59 59.14 3.33
N HIS A 533 15.13 57.93 3.14
CA HIS A 533 14.72 56.71 3.83
C HIS A 533 13.20 56.37 3.75
N GLY A 534 12.58 56.62 2.61
CA GLY A 534 11.18 56.29 2.33
C GLY A 534 10.22 57.46 2.43
N ARG A 535 10.71 58.68 2.71
CA ARG A 535 9.92 59.92 2.70
C ARG A 535 9.23 60.16 1.35
N SER A 536 9.87 59.79 0.25
CA SER A 536 9.26 59.75 -1.09
C SER A 536 9.84 58.60 -1.90
N ILE A 537 8.98 57.90 -2.65
CA ILE A 537 9.36 56.78 -3.52
C ILE A 537 8.75 56.99 -4.90
N ILE A 538 9.61 57.18 -5.90
CA ILE A 538 9.24 57.33 -7.31
C ILE A 538 9.51 56.00 -8.02
N ARG A 539 8.57 55.54 -8.84
CA ARG A 539 8.70 54.30 -9.62
C ARG A 539 8.49 54.61 -11.11
N TYR A 540 9.32 54.05 -11.98
CA TYR A 540 9.20 54.23 -13.42
C TYR A 540 9.35 52.89 -14.13
N THR A 541 8.40 52.55 -15.00
CA THR A 541 8.45 51.34 -15.82
C THR A 541 8.83 51.73 -17.24
N PHE A 542 9.84 51.07 -17.80
CA PHE A 542 10.32 51.40 -19.13
C PHE A 542 9.34 50.92 -20.21
N PRO A 543 9.04 51.75 -21.23
CA PRO A 543 8.34 51.28 -22.43
C PRO A 543 9.26 50.37 -23.25
N ASP A 544 8.68 49.56 -24.14
CA ASP A 544 9.46 48.65 -24.98
C ASP A 544 10.37 49.42 -25.96
N ARG A 545 11.67 49.43 -25.64
CA ARG A 545 12.74 49.99 -26.47
C ARG A 545 14.01 49.16 -26.26
N ARG A 546 14.83 49.07 -27.31
CA ARG A 546 16.16 48.46 -27.27
C ARG A 546 17.24 49.54 -27.15
N ILE A 547 18.21 49.32 -26.28
CA ILE A 547 19.38 50.17 -26.11
C ILE A 547 20.59 49.45 -26.71
N PRO A 548 21.23 49.98 -27.78
CA PRO A 548 22.40 49.36 -28.39
C PRO A 548 23.59 49.27 -27.42
N PRO A 549 24.60 48.41 -27.69
CA PRO A 549 25.82 48.35 -26.89
C PRO A 549 26.56 49.69 -26.86
N HIS A 550 27.18 49.98 -25.72
CA HIS A 550 27.95 51.20 -25.41
C HIS A 550 27.18 52.52 -25.61
N HIS A 551 25.84 52.48 -25.67
CA HIS A 551 25.01 53.67 -25.76
C HIS A 551 24.47 54.08 -24.39
N THR A 552 24.47 55.39 -24.17
CA THR A 552 23.93 56.07 -23.00
C THR A 552 22.60 56.72 -23.35
N PHE A 553 21.65 56.70 -22.43
CA PHE A 553 20.34 57.35 -22.58
C PHE A 553 19.93 58.03 -21.26
N ARG A 554 19.12 59.08 -21.37
CA ARG A 554 18.58 59.83 -20.23
C ARG A 554 17.08 59.61 -20.08
N ILE A 555 16.62 59.61 -18.84
CA ILE A 555 15.22 59.59 -18.44
C ILE A 555 14.94 60.96 -17.82
N TRP A 556 14.40 61.87 -18.62
CA TRP A 556 14.12 63.25 -18.22
C TRP A 556 12.83 63.33 -17.39
N ALA A 557 12.83 64.18 -16.37
CA ALA A 557 11.59 64.62 -15.74
C ALA A 557 10.76 65.45 -16.74
N SER A 558 9.44 65.45 -16.57
CA SER A 558 8.50 66.08 -17.49
C SER A 558 8.80 67.57 -17.69
N GLY A 559 8.95 67.99 -18.95
CA GLY A 559 9.33 69.35 -19.32
C GLY A 559 10.75 69.77 -18.90
N LYS A 560 11.63 68.85 -18.51
CA LYS A 560 13.06 69.11 -18.23
C LYS A 560 14.00 68.72 -19.37
N GLY A 561 13.52 68.01 -20.39
CA GLY A 561 14.27 67.73 -21.60
C GLY A 561 14.54 69.00 -22.42
N GLY A 562 15.79 69.20 -22.84
CA GLY A 562 16.18 70.30 -23.73
C GLY A 562 15.94 69.99 -25.22
N PRO A 563 16.20 70.93 -26.14
CA PRO A 563 16.03 70.73 -27.58
C PRO A 563 16.95 69.65 -28.20
N ASN A 564 17.88 69.09 -27.42
CA ASN A 564 18.85 68.06 -27.83
C ASN A 564 18.60 66.70 -27.16
N THR A 565 17.37 66.39 -26.69
CA THR A 565 17.03 65.04 -26.20
C THR A 565 17.30 63.99 -27.28
N GLY A 566 18.07 62.96 -26.94
CA GLY A 566 18.44 61.90 -27.89
C GLY A 566 17.24 61.03 -28.29
N PHE A 567 17.28 60.39 -29.46
CA PHE A 567 16.22 59.47 -29.91
C PHE A 567 16.00 58.28 -28.94
N LEU A 568 17.05 57.89 -28.19
CA LEU A 568 17.00 56.85 -27.18
C LEU A 568 16.53 57.35 -25.80
N ASP A 569 16.46 58.66 -25.57
CA ASP A 569 16.00 59.24 -24.31
C ASP A 569 14.50 59.03 -24.07
N PHE A 570 14.13 59.05 -22.80
CA PHE A 570 12.76 58.90 -22.33
C PHE A 570 12.33 60.14 -21.54
N GLU A 571 11.02 60.40 -21.51
CA GLU A 571 10.41 61.36 -20.59
C GLU A 571 9.57 60.59 -19.57
N ALA A 572 9.71 60.95 -18.29
CA ALA A 572 8.94 60.42 -17.19
C ALA A 572 7.77 61.36 -16.87
N PRO A 573 6.60 60.83 -16.40
CA PRO A 573 5.41 61.63 -16.12
C PRO A 573 5.50 62.50 -14.84
N TYR A 574 6.70 62.67 -14.29
CA TYR A 574 6.98 63.37 -13.04
C TYR A 574 7.69 64.69 -13.31
N SER A 575 7.28 65.79 -12.69
CA SER A 575 7.91 67.11 -12.86
C SER A 575 9.34 67.21 -12.29
N SER A 576 9.74 66.22 -11.48
CA SER A 576 11.10 66.01 -10.97
C SER A 576 11.28 64.54 -10.54
N TRP A 577 12.51 64.04 -10.58
CA TRP A 577 12.98 62.80 -9.95
C TRP A 577 13.23 62.91 -8.44
N GLY A 578 12.92 64.07 -7.86
CA GLY A 578 13.04 64.34 -6.44
C GLY A 578 14.47 64.57 -5.96
N THR A 579 14.57 65.31 -4.86
CA THR A 579 15.79 65.80 -4.23
C THR A 579 15.72 65.54 -2.73
N GLY A 580 16.81 65.14 -2.11
CA GLY A 580 16.89 64.90 -0.67
C GLY A 580 18.34 64.79 -0.20
N SER A 581 18.55 64.61 1.10
CA SER A 581 19.87 64.44 1.70
C SER A 581 20.49 63.09 1.35
N VAL A 582 19.67 62.04 1.26
CA VAL A 582 20.10 60.71 0.81
C VAL A 582 19.08 60.18 -0.20
N VAL A 583 19.54 59.88 -1.42
CA VAL A 583 18.69 59.37 -2.50
C VAL A 583 19.26 58.09 -3.10
N HIS A 584 18.55 56.99 -2.94
CA HIS A 584 18.94 55.68 -3.46
C HIS A 584 18.10 55.32 -4.69
N THR A 585 18.74 54.95 -5.79
CA THR A 585 18.08 54.63 -7.07
C THR A 585 18.46 53.21 -7.48
N SER A 586 17.48 52.32 -7.60
CA SER A 586 17.66 50.91 -8.02
C SER A 586 16.98 50.62 -9.35
N LEU A 587 17.59 49.77 -10.17
CA LEU A 587 17.09 49.28 -11.44
C LEU A 587 16.84 47.78 -11.34
N PHE A 588 15.60 47.35 -11.62
CA PHE A 588 15.16 45.96 -11.59
C PHE A 588 14.81 45.46 -12.99
N SER A 589 15.17 44.21 -13.29
CA SER A 589 14.76 43.50 -14.50
C SER A 589 13.34 42.91 -14.38
N PRO A 590 12.74 42.43 -15.48
CA PRO A 590 11.34 41.93 -15.49
C PRO A 590 11.08 40.71 -14.61
N ASP A 591 12.14 40.04 -14.15
CA ASP A 591 12.13 38.92 -13.20
C ASP A 591 12.17 39.38 -11.72
N GLY A 592 12.17 40.69 -11.46
CA GLY A 592 12.22 41.28 -10.11
C GLY A 592 13.61 41.32 -9.47
N MET A 593 14.68 40.92 -10.17
CA MET A 593 16.04 41.02 -9.63
C MET A 593 16.62 42.44 -9.80
N GLU A 594 17.29 42.94 -8.76
CA GLU A 594 18.08 44.18 -8.84
C GLU A 594 19.32 43.96 -9.73
N LYS A 595 19.52 44.87 -10.69
CA LYS A 595 20.60 44.83 -11.70
C LYS A 595 21.53 46.03 -11.64
N ALA A 596 21.12 47.15 -11.04
CA ALA A 596 22.02 48.24 -10.70
C ALA A 596 21.43 49.08 -9.56
N SER A 597 22.28 49.74 -8.79
CA SER A 597 21.88 50.79 -7.85
C SER A 597 22.90 51.92 -7.78
N HIS A 598 22.45 53.10 -7.37
CA HIS A 598 23.25 54.30 -7.20
C HIS A 598 22.72 55.11 -6.00
N THR A 599 23.59 55.40 -5.04
CA THR A 599 23.27 56.21 -3.86
C THR A 599 23.92 57.58 -3.95
N GLN A 600 23.10 58.63 -3.97
CA GLN A 600 23.52 60.02 -3.89
C GLN A 600 23.41 60.52 -2.45
N ARG A 601 24.43 61.21 -1.95
CA ARG A 601 24.40 61.91 -0.66
C ARG A 601 24.72 63.39 -0.88
N VAL A 602 23.87 64.27 -0.36
CA VAL A 602 24.04 65.73 -0.50
C VAL A 602 24.27 66.31 0.90
N ASP A 603 25.54 66.59 1.21
CA ASP A 603 25.92 67.29 2.43
C ASP A 603 25.54 68.77 2.33
N TYR A 604 24.48 69.15 3.05
CA TYR A 604 24.19 70.54 3.34
C TYR A 604 25.20 71.07 4.36
N SER A 605 26.39 71.47 3.89
CA SER A 605 27.22 72.40 4.67
C SER A 605 26.47 73.73 4.82
N PRO A 606 26.39 74.29 6.04
CA PRO A 606 25.67 75.54 6.32
C PRO A 606 26.34 76.79 5.75
#